data_AF-A0A0A9YKC8-F1
#
_entry.id   AF-A0A0A9YKC8-F1
#
_cell.length_a   1.000
_cell.length_b   1.000
_cell.length_c   1.000
_cell.angle_alpha   90.00
_cell.angle_beta   90.00
_cell.angle_gamma   90.00
#
_symmetry.space_group_name_H-M   'P 1'
#
loop_
_entity.id
_entity.type
_entity.pdbx_description
1 polymer ?
#
loop_
_entity_poly.entity_id
_entity_poly.type
_entity_poly.pdbx_seq_one_letter_code
_entity_poly.pdbx_strand_id
1 'polypeptide(L)'
;NQHSELNLAFGGAKPPLRICYLAPAKIEPPPLFEYLSGDVKPIVTKSRKHSREDNDFIEREIGKLLADDIIEESRSPWRAQAFVVKSENHRKRMVIDYSQTI
;
A
#
# COMPACT_ATOMS: atom_id res chain seq x y z
N ASN A 1 -9.37 7.89 26.85
CA ASN A 1 -8.47 8.94 26.30
C ASN A 1 -9.03 10.31 26.63
N GLN A 2 -8.68 10.85 27.80
CA GLN A 2 -9.34 12.02 28.43
C GLN A 2 -8.35 13.15 28.75
N HIS A 3 -7.23 13.24 28.04
CA HIS A 3 -6.26 14.31 28.25
C HIS A 3 -6.30 15.29 27.08
N SER A 4 -6.55 16.56 27.39
CA SER A 4 -6.59 17.67 26.43
C SER A 4 -5.20 18.21 26.07
N GLU A 5 -4.20 18.00 26.93
CA GLU A 5 -2.83 18.49 26.74
C GLU A 5 -1.79 17.66 27.50
N LEU A 6 -0.53 17.76 27.04
CA LEU A 6 0.64 17.17 27.67
C LEU A 6 1.72 18.25 27.80
N ASN A 7 2.06 18.62 29.04
CA ASN A 7 3.07 19.63 29.34
C ASN A 7 4.36 18.96 29.83
N LEU A 8 5.46 19.12 29.09
CA LEU A 8 6.79 18.60 29.43
C LEU A 8 7.73 19.78 29.75
N ALA A 9 8.16 19.88 31.02
CA ALA A 9 9.08 20.92 31.47
C ALA A 9 10.53 20.45 31.33
N PHE A 10 11.31 21.08 30.44
CA PHE A 10 12.72 20.74 30.18
C PHE A 10 13.73 21.58 30.97
N GLY A 11 13.28 22.51 31.82
CA GLY A 11 14.13 23.24 32.79
C GLY A 11 15.18 24.19 32.21
N GLY A 12 15.17 24.48 30.91
CA GLY A 12 16.14 25.35 30.24
C GLY A 12 15.74 26.83 30.19
N ALA A 13 16.72 27.72 30.05
CA ALA A 13 16.52 29.18 29.94
C ALA A 13 15.97 29.66 28.58
N LYS A 14 15.68 28.74 27.65
CA LYS A 14 15.15 29.05 26.32
C LYS A 14 13.61 28.98 26.33
N PRO A 15 12.93 29.73 25.43
CA PRO A 15 11.46 29.70 25.36
C PRO A 15 10.92 28.28 25.09
N PRO A 16 9.66 27.99 25.49
CA PRO A 16 9.06 26.67 25.35
C PRO A 16 9.14 26.12 23.92
N LEU A 17 9.60 24.87 23.78
CA LEU A 17 9.58 24.15 22.52
C LEU A 17 8.14 23.83 22.13
N ARG A 18 7.62 24.56 21.14
CA ARG A 18 6.31 24.27 20.54
C ARG A 18 6.50 23.21 19.46
N ILE A 19 6.33 21.94 19.82
CA ILE A 19 6.29 20.84 18.87
C ILE A 19 4.91 20.86 18.19
N CYS A 20 4.76 21.75 17.21
CA CYS A 20 3.55 21.80 16.39
C CYS A 20 3.76 20.92 15.16
N TYR A 21 2.98 19.84 15.10
CA TYR A 21 2.66 19.05 13.91
C TYR A 21 3.79 18.15 13.38
N LEU A 22 3.52 16.85 13.34
CA LEU A 22 4.20 15.89 12.46
C LEU A 22 4.01 16.37 11.02
N ALA A 23 4.96 17.15 10.50
CA ALA A 23 4.98 17.48 9.09
C ALA A 23 5.29 16.17 8.31
N PRO A 24 4.41 15.71 7.41
CA PRO A 24 4.76 14.60 6.54
C PRO A 24 5.99 15.01 5.73
N ALA A 25 7.06 14.23 5.83
CA ALA A 25 8.24 14.44 5.02
C ALA A 25 7.86 14.22 3.56
N LYS A 26 7.87 15.28 2.76
CA LYS A 26 7.65 15.22 1.31
C LYS A 26 8.94 14.69 0.67
N ILE A 27 9.12 13.38 0.75
CA ILE A 27 10.25 12.67 0.13
C ILE A 27 9.81 12.31 -1.29
N GLU A 28 10.67 12.56 -2.27
CA GLU A 28 10.40 12.11 -3.63
C GLU A 28 10.39 10.58 -3.68
N PRO A 29 9.40 9.97 -4.35
CA PRO A 29 9.35 8.52 -4.48
C PRO A 29 10.59 8.04 -5.24
N PRO A 30 11.24 6.95 -4.78
CA PRO A 30 12.37 6.39 -5.50
C PRO A 30 11.92 5.93 -6.90
N PRO A 31 12.78 6.02 -7.91
CA PRO A 31 12.49 5.52 -9.25
C PRO A 31 12.22 3.99 -9.21
N LEU A 32 11.00 3.59 -9.62
CA LEU A 32 10.51 2.20 -9.52
C LEU A 32 11.39 1.15 -10.22
N PHE A 33 12.15 1.55 -11.25
CA PHE A 33 12.86 0.64 -12.16
C PHE A 33 14.34 0.97 -12.36
N GLU A 34 14.93 1.79 -11.50
CA GLU A 34 16.33 2.24 -11.63
C GLU A 34 17.33 1.09 -11.70
N TYR A 35 17.02 -0.04 -11.07
CA TYR A 35 17.91 -1.21 -10.95
C TYR A 35 17.52 -2.39 -11.87
N LEU A 36 16.61 -2.21 -12.83
CA LEU A 36 16.32 -3.25 -13.81
C LEU A 36 17.50 -3.40 -14.79
N SER A 37 18.06 -4.61 -14.92
CA SER A 37 19.02 -4.92 -15.98
C SER A 37 18.37 -4.80 -17.35
N GLY A 38 19.11 -4.31 -18.36
CA GLY A 38 18.57 -3.94 -19.68
C GLY A 38 17.85 -5.06 -20.46
N ASP A 39 18.01 -6.32 -20.08
CA ASP A 39 17.38 -7.47 -20.74
C ASP A 39 16.02 -7.87 -20.15
N VAL A 40 15.54 -7.19 -19.11
CA VAL A 40 14.27 -7.49 -18.43
C VAL A 40 13.09 -7.05 -19.31
N LYS A 41 12.25 -8.03 -19.68
CA LYS A 41 11.08 -7.82 -20.55
C LYS A 41 9.78 -7.89 -19.76
N PRO A 42 8.76 -7.10 -20.11
CA PRO A 42 7.46 -7.15 -19.44
C PRO A 42 6.82 -8.54 -19.44
N ILE A 43 6.40 -8.99 -18.25
CA ILE A 43 5.68 -10.25 -18.06
C ILE A 43 4.20 -9.95 -17.81
N VAL A 44 3.34 -10.61 -18.58
CA VAL A 44 1.87 -10.52 -18.43
C VAL A 44 1.32 -11.86 -17.95
N THR A 45 1.05 -11.95 -16.65
CA THR A 45 0.46 -13.16 -16.06
C THR A 45 -1.04 -13.20 -16.34
N LYS A 46 -1.54 -14.33 -16.86
CA LYS A 46 -2.98 -14.51 -17.11
C LYS A 46 -3.76 -14.54 -15.79
N SER A 47 -4.96 -13.96 -15.80
CA SER A 47 -5.88 -14.09 -14.66
C SER A 47 -6.34 -15.53 -14.49
N ARG A 48 -6.44 -15.97 -13.22
CA ARG A 48 -7.14 -17.19 -12.87
C ARG A 48 -8.65 -16.97 -12.93
N LYS A 49 -9.40 -18.05 -13.06
CA LYS A 49 -10.84 -18.02 -12.84
C LYS A 49 -11.09 -18.00 -11.33
N HIS A 50 -11.86 -17.03 -10.87
CA HIS A 50 -12.28 -16.92 -9.48
C HIS A 50 -13.74 -17.35 -9.33
N SER A 51 -14.10 -17.77 -8.12
CA SER A 51 -15.51 -17.94 -7.76
C SER A 51 -16.21 -16.58 -7.76
N ARG A 52 -17.54 -16.56 -7.88
CA ARG A 52 -18.32 -15.32 -7.80
C ARG A 52 -18.05 -14.57 -6.48
N GLU A 53 -18.05 -15.29 -5.37
CA GLU A 53 -17.78 -14.73 -4.03
C GLU A 53 -16.36 -14.16 -3.88
N ASP A 54 -15.39 -14.69 -4.63
CA ASP A 54 -14.03 -14.15 -4.63
C ASP A 54 -13.92 -12.92 -5.51
N ASN A 55 -14.58 -12.87 -6.67
CA ASN A 55 -14.68 -11.66 -7.49
C ASN A 55 -15.34 -10.52 -6.72
N ASP A 56 -16.49 -10.77 -6.09
CA ASP A 56 -17.20 -9.77 -5.29
C ASP A 56 -16.34 -9.27 -4.11
N PHE A 57 -15.44 -10.12 -3.57
CA PHE A 57 -14.49 -9.71 -2.55
C PHE A 57 -13.35 -8.85 -3.12
N ILE A 58 -12.76 -9.27 -4.24
CA ILE A 58 -11.70 -8.53 -4.94
C ILE A 58 -12.20 -7.13 -5.32
N GLU A 59 -13.38 -7.03 -5.94
CA GLU A 59 -13.95 -5.74 -6.37
C GLU A 59 -14.16 -4.77 -5.20
N ARG A 60 -14.64 -5.27 -4.05
CA ARG A 60 -14.80 -4.45 -2.84
C ARG A 60 -13.46 -3.97 -2.28
N GLU A 61 -12.44 -4.82 -2.26
CA GLU A 61 -11.12 -4.42 -1.78
C GLU A 61 -10.46 -3.41 -2.73
N ILE A 62 -10.57 -3.62 -4.05
CA ILE A 62 -10.13 -2.64 -5.05
C ILE A 62 -10.84 -1.30 -4.85
N GLY A 63 -12.16 -1.29 -4.65
CA GLY A 63 -12.93 -0.07 -4.41
C GLY A 63 -12.46 0.71 -3.17
N LYS A 64 -12.11 0.01 -2.08
CA LYS A 64 -11.54 0.64 -0.88
C LYS A 64 -10.16 1.24 -1.16
N LEU A 65 -9.28 0.47 -1.80
CA LEU A 65 -7.93 0.92 -2.11
C LEU A 65 -7.91 2.14 -3.05
N LEU A 66 -8.86 2.20 -4.00
CA LEU A 66 -9.07 3.37 -4.86
C LEU A 66 -9.58 4.57 -4.05
N ALA A 67 -10.54 4.36 -3.14
CA ALA A 67 -11.10 5.43 -2.30
C ALA A 67 -10.05 6.01 -1.32
N ASP A 68 -9.13 5.17 -0.85
CA ASP A 68 -8.04 5.54 0.05
C ASP A 68 -6.80 6.09 -0.69
N ASP A 69 -6.86 6.23 -2.02
CA ASP A 69 -5.77 6.72 -2.89
C ASP A 69 -4.47 5.88 -2.78
N ILE A 70 -4.62 4.58 -2.51
CA ILE A 70 -3.51 3.63 -2.38
C ILE A 70 -3.12 3.03 -3.74
N ILE A 71 -4.09 2.88 -4.65
CA ILE A 71 -3.88 2.37 -6.01
C ILE A 71 -4.55 3.27 -7.04
N GLU A 72 -4.12 3.15 -8.30
CA GLU A 72 -4.67 3.88 -9.43
C GLU A 72 -4.84 2.98 -10.67
N GLU A 73 -5.63 3.43 -11.64
CA GLU A 73 -5.71 2.77 -12.94
C GLU A 73 -4.38 2.89 -13.69
N SER A 74 -3.92 1.79 -14.29
CA SER A 74 -2.66 1.78 -15.04
C SER A 74 -2.79 1.09 -16.39
N ARG A 75 -1.96 1.53 -17.35
CA ARG A 75 -1.75 0.89 -18.66
C ARG A 75 -0.38 0.20 -18.72
N SER A 76 -0.03 -0.50 -17.64
CA SER A 76 1.27 -1.14 -17.51
C SER A 76 1.41 -2.31 -18.48
N PRO A 77 2.58 -2.48 -19.14
CA PRO A 77 2.88 -3.71 -19.88
C PRO A 77 3.18 -4.89 -18.93
N TRP A 78 3.27 -4.65 -17.62
CA TRP A 78 3.47 -5.65 -16.57
C TRP A 78 2.13 -6.02 -15.91
N ARG A 79 1.93 -7.32 -15.64
CA ARG A 79 0.73 -7.79 -14.95
C ARG A 79 1.04 -8.94 -13.99
N ALA A 80 0.86 -8.67 -12.70
CA ALA A 80 0.76 -9.65 -11.65
C ALA A 80 -0.67 -10.21 -11.55
N GLN A 81 -0.80 -11.39 -10.94
CA GLN A 81 -2.10 -11.97 -10.67
C GLN A 81 -2.60 -11.60 -9.28
N ALA A 82 -3.87 -11.22 -9.16
CA ALA A 82 -4.56 -11.09 -7.88
C ALA A 82 -5.39 -12.35 -7.58
N PHE A 83 -5.46 -12.76 -6.32
CA PHE A 83 -6.35 -13.83 -5.85
C PHE A 83 -6.71 -13.64 -4.39
N VAL A 84 -7.59 -14.49 -3.88
CA VAL A 84 -8.05 -14.42 -2.51
C VAL A 84 -7.60 -15.65 -1.73
N VAL A 85 -7.01 -15.41 -0.56
CA VAL A 85 -6.68 -16.46 0.40
C VAL A 85 -7.71 -16.47 1.51
N LYS A 86 -8.22 -17.67 1.80
CA LYS A 86 -9.10 -17.95 2.94
C LYS A 86 -8.47 -19.07 3.78
N SER A 87 -8.47 -18.89 5.09
CA SER A 87 -8.05 -19.89 6.06
C SER A 87 -9.09 -19.91 7.17
N GLU A 88 -9.34 -21.08 7.77
CA GLU A 88 -10.35 -21.24 8.82
C GLU A 88 -10.14 -20.29 10.00
N ASN A 89 -8.88 -19.98 10.32
CA ASN A 89 -8.50 -19.14 11.46
C ASN A 89 -8.18 -17.69 11.08
N HIS A 90 -8.20 -17.35 9.79
CA HIS A 90 -7.78 -16.03 9.33
C HIS A 90 -8.81 -15.37 8.43
N ARG A 91 -8.95 -14.06 8.62
CA ARG A 91 -9.76 -13.22 7.74
C ARG A 91 -9.31 -13.38 6.28
N LYS A 92 -10.29 -13.40 5.38
CA LYS A 92 -10.12 -13.41 3.92
C LYS A 92 -9.26 -12.20 3.49
N ARG A 93 -8.29 -12.40 2.61
CA ARG A 93 -7.38 -11.33 2.12
C ARG A 93 -7.20 -11.40 0.61
N MET A 94 -7.17 -10.24 -0.04
CA MET A 94 -6.71 -10.11 -1.43
C MET A 94 -5.19 -10.10 -1.45
N VAL A 95 -4.57 -10.90 -2.32
CA VAL A 95 -3.13 -11.09 -2.42
C VAL A 95 -2.70 -10.96 -3.87
N ILE A 96 -1.53 -10.36 -4.09
CA ILE A 96 -0.91 -10.22 -5.42
C ILE A 96 0.29 -11.18 -5.51
N ASP A 97 0.35 -11.97 -6.57
CA ASP A 97 1.47 -12.85 -6.89
C ASP A 97 2.56 -12.10 -7.67
N TYR A 98 3.64 -11.73 -6.98
CA TYR A 98 4.82 -11.09 -7.57
C TYR A 98 5.93 -12.09 -7.94
N SER A 99 5.66 -13.40 -7.90
CA SER A 99 6.69 -14.41 -8.22
C SER A 99 7.12 -14.43 -9.70
N GLN A 100 6.39 -13.72 -10.57
CA GLN A 100 6.61 -13.68 -12.02
C GLN A 100 6.68 -12.23 -12.55
N THR A 101 7.15 -11.27 -11.75
CA THR A 101 7.13 -9.85 -12.14
C THR A 101 8.46 -9.20 -12.49
N ILE A 102 9.61 -9.81 -12.20
CA ILE A 102 10.97 -9.36 -12.59
C ILE A 102 11.87 -10.59 -12.76
#